data_AF-Q4K7N5-F1
#
_entry.id   AF-Q4K7N5-F1
#
_cell.length_a   1.000
_cell.length_b   1.000
_cell.length_c   1.000
_cell.angle_alpha   90.00
_cell.angle_beta   90.00
_cell.angle_gamma   90.00
#
_symmetry.space_group_name_H-M   'P 1'
#
loop_
_entity.id
_entity.type
_entity.pdbx_description
1 polymer ?
#
loop_
_entity_poly.entity_id
_entity_poly.type
_entity_poly.pdbx_seq_one_letter_code
_entity_poly.pdbx_strand_id
1 'polypeptide(L)'
;MPIRHLIIHHIDKQPDGTPAALHSRDSELAESAVLENMLVDLNESYNAKQGKAWGLFHPESGAFPLSGWLKEFFNGELDFTAFSHKAVDHLQKLMEESNLSVGGHVMFAHYQQGMIDYLAIALLHHSEGVAVTDQLDVTPSRHLDLGQLQLAARINVSEWQNNKQSKQYISFIKGKNGRKSTEYFRDFIGCQEGVDGPGETRTLLKAFSDFVESEDLPEDSAREKTKALVDYASSQAKLGEPVGLEELSELIDEDRPKAFYEHIRNKDYGLSPEFPTDKRTLNQFRRFTGRAEGLSITFEAHLLDTNVIYDADSGALTIKNLPTQLVDQLKRR
;
A
#
# COMPACT_ATOMS: atom_id res chain seq x y z
N MET A 1 -5.78 -6.52 16.86
CA MET A 1 -6.37 -5.47 16.02
C MET A 1 -7.87 -5.49 16.25
N PRO A 2 -8.39 -4.87 17.33
CA PRO A 2 -9.81 -4.97 17.65
C PRO A 2 -10.66 -4.24 16.60
N ILE A 3 -11.76 -4.88 16.21
CA ILE A 3 -12.78 -4.29 15.33
C ILE A 3 -13.70 -3.47 16.22
N ARG A 4 -13.90 -2.20 15.87
CA ARG A 4 -14.89 -1.33 16.54
C ARG A 4 -16.24 -1.38 15.84
N HIS A 5 -16.20 -1.33 14.51
CA HIS A 5 -17.38 -1.42 13.67
C HIS A 5 -17.06 -2.13 12.35
N LEU A 6 -17.96 -2.97 11.88
CA LEU A 6 -17.82 -3.64 10.59
C LEU A 6 -19.17 -3.92 9.95
N ILE A 7 -19.32 -3.52 8.69
CA ILE A 7 -20.51 -3.79 7.90
C ILE A 7 -20.14 -4.09 6.44
N ILE A 8 -20.90 -4.96 5.80
CA ILE A 8 -20.74 -5.35 4.40
C ILE A 8 -22.07 -5.17 3.68
N HIS A 9 -22.04 -4.37 2.61
CA HIS A 9 -23.13 -4.18 1.66
C HIS A 9 -22.82 -4.93 0.36
N HIS A 10 -23.80 -5.07 -0.53
CA HIS A 10 -23.59 -5.66 -1.85
C HIS A 10 -24.18 -4.77 -2.94
N ILE A 11 -23.37 -4.42 -3.94
CA ILE A 11 -23.82 -3.75 -5.15
C ILE A 11 -23.81 -4.79 -6.26
N ASP A 12 -24.96 -5.17 -6.79
CA ASP A 12 -25.06 -6.00 -8.00
C ASP A 12 -24.99 -5.09 -9.23
N LYS A 13 -23.93 -5.21 -10.01
CA LYS A 13 -23.74 -4.45 -11.25
C LYS A 13 -22.90 -5.24 -12.23
N GLN A 14 -23.39 -5.32 -13.47
CA GLN A 14 -22.69 -5.93 -14.59
C GLN A 14 -22.16 -4.84 -15.56
N PRO A 15 -21.07 -5.12 -16.30
CA PRO A 15 -20.51 -4.19 -17.29
C PRO A 15 -21.27 -4.24 -18.62
N ASP A 16 -22.60 -4.35 -18.57
CA ASP A 16 -23.51 -4.50 -19.71
C ASP A 16 -24.52 -3.34 -19.83
N GLY A 17 -24.38 -2.33 -18.97
CA GLY A 17 -25.25 -1.15 -18.92
C GLY A 17 -26.49 -1.32 -18.03
N THR A 18 -26.65 -2.45 -17.35
CA THR A 18 -27.71 -2.62 -16.34
C THR A 18 -27.50 -1.64 -15.16
N PRO A 19 -28.60 -1.04 -14.63
CA PRO A 19 -28.54 -0.24 -13.41
C PRO A 19 -27.99 -1.04 -12.24
N ALA A 20 -27.28 -0.37 -11.34
CA ALA A 20 -26.73 -1.04 -10.17
C ALA A 20 -27.86 -1.30 -9.15
N ALA A 21 -27.96 -2.52 -8.61
CA ALA A 21 -28.87 -2.83 -7.52
C ALA A 21 -28.10 -2.87 -6.19
N LEU A 22 -28.46 -1.97 -5.26
CA LEU A 22 -27.86 -1.94 -3.93
C LEU A 22 -28.65 -2.81 -2.95
N HIS A 23 -27.95 -3.72 -2.30
CA HIS A 23 -28.43 -4.55 -1.20
C HIS A 23 -27.66 -4.17 0.06
N SER A 24 -28.27 -3.33 0.89
CA SER A 24 -27.68 -2.88 2.15
C SER A 24 -28.03 -3.79 3.30
N ARG A 25 -27.09 -3.97 4.23
CA ARG A 25 -27.33 -4.62 5.51
C ARG A 25 -27.91 -3.61 6.51
N ASP A 26 -28.87 -4.03 7.33
CA ASP A 26 -29.56 -3.16 8.30
C ASP A 26 -28.83 -2.96 9.63
N SER A 27 -27.79 -3.75 9.90
CA SER A 27 -27.03 -3.71 11.15
C SER A 27 -25.60 -4.18 10.96
N GLU A 28 -24.73 -3.79 11.89
CA GLU A 28 -23.34 -4.23 11.93
C GLU A 28 -23.20 -5.76 12.04
N LEU A 29 -22.04 -6.28 11.64
CA LEU A 29 -21.70 -7.67 11.81
C LEU A 29 -21.26 -7.93 13.25
N ALA A 30 -21.83 -8.96 13.88
CA ALA A 30 -21.47 -9.33 15.24
C ALA A 30 -20.03 -9.85 15.31
N GLU A 31 -19.30 -9.42 16.35
CA GLU A 31 -17.91 -9.81 16.58
C GLU A 31 -17.74 -11.33 16.54
N SER A 32 -16.73 -11.78 15.80
CA SER A 32 -16.33 -13.19 15.75
C SER A 32 -14.88 -13.32 15.29
N ALA A 33 -14.24 -14.42 15.69
CA ALA A 33 -12.88 -14.75 15.24
C ALA A 33 -12.75 -14.81 13.71
N VAL A 34 -13.83 -15.16 13.00
CA VAL A 34 -13.86 -15.19 11.53
C VAL A 34 -13.71 -13.78 10.95
N LEU A 35 -14.39 -12.79 11.53
CA LEU A 35 -14.28 -11.40 11.09
C LEU A 35 -12.90 -10.80 11.41
N GLU A 36 -12.34 -11.13 12.57
CA GLU A 36 -10.99 -10.72 12.94
C GLU A 36 -9.96 -11.26 11.94
N ASN A 37 -10.02 -12.56 11.63
CA ASN A 37 -9.13 -13.18 10.64
C ASN A 37 -9.31 -12.56 9.24
N MET A 38 -10.56 -12.34 8.81
CA MET A 38 -10.85 -11.70 7.53
C MET A 38 -10.25 -10.29 7.44
N LEU A 39 -10.32 -9.50 8.52
CA LEU A 39 -9.72 -8.17 8.56
C LEU A 39 -8.18 -8.22 8.56
N VAL A 40 -7.58 -9.19 9.25
CA VAL A 40 -6.14 -9.44 9.19
C VAL A 40 -5.71 -9.75 7.76
N ASP A 41 -6.34 -10.73 7.11
CA ASP A 41 -6.02 -11.16 5.74
C ASP A 41 -6.21 -10.01 4.73
N LEU A 42 -7.26 -9.20 4.90
CA LEU A 42 -7.46 -8.00 4.10
C LEU A 42 -6.31 -7.01 4.28
N ASN A 43 -5.92 -6.70 5.51
CA ASN A 43 -4.86 -5.74 5.80
C ASN A 43 -3.50 -6.22 5.29
N GLU A 44 -3.18 -7.51 5.44
CA GLU A 44 -1.97 -8.10 4.87
C GLU A 44 -1.97 -7.97 3.34
N SER A 45 -3.08 -8.34 2.70
CA SER A 45 -3.23 -8.25 1.25
C SER A 45 -3.15 -6.80 0.76
N TYR A 46 -3.78 -5.86 1.46
CA TYR A 46 -3.74 -4.43 1.16
C TYR A 46 -2.33 -3.84 1.32
N ASN A 47 -1.62 -4.20 2.40
CA ASN A 47 -0.25 -3.78 2.64
C ASN A 47 0.70 -4.34 1.59
N ALA A 48 0.48 -5.57 1.11
CA ALA A 48 1.29 -6.21 0.07
C ALA A 48 1.15 -5.54 -1.31
N LYS A 49 0.06 -4.80 -1.58
CA LYS A 49 -0.15 -4.12 -2.87
C LYS A 49 0.93 -3.08 -3.15
N GLN A 50 1.50 -3.16 -4.35
CA GLN A 50 2.37 -2.13 -4.93
C GLN A 50 1.52 -1.11 -5.69
N GLY A 51 2.01 0.12 -5.83
CA GLY A 51 1.31 1.18 -6.58
C GLY A 51 0.13 1.78 -5.81
N LYS A 52 0.29 1.96 -4.49
CA LYS A 52 -0.64 2.76 -3.70
C LYS A 52 -0.36 4.25 -3.91
N ALA A 53 -1.41 5.04 -3.95
CA ALA A 53 -1.33 6.49 -3.86
C ALA A 53 -1.70 6.94 -2.45
N TRP A 54 -1.23 8.12 -2.07
CA TRP A 54 -1.39 8.69 -0.74
C TRP A 54 -1.87 10.13 -0.83
N GLY A 55 -2.69 10.53 0.12
CA GLY A 55 -3.35 11.81 0.08
C GLY A 55 -4.19 12.14 1.30
N LEU A 56 -5.03 13.15 1.11
CA LEU A 56 -5.94 13.69 2.10
C LEU A 56 -7.32 13.87 1.48
N PHE A 57 -8.34 14.09 2.30
CA PHE A 57 -9.66 14.41 1.76
C PHE A 57 -9.62 15.73 0.98
N HIS A 58 -10.34 15.76 -0.13
CA HIS A 58 -10.82 17.00 -0.71
C HIS A 58 -11.68 17.76 0.32
N PRO A 59 -11.77 19.10 0.20
CA PRO A 59 -12.73 19.87 0.96
C PRO A 59 -14.15 19.30 0.79
N GLU A 60 -14.86 19.24 1.90
CA GLU A 60 -16.22 18.72 1.96
C GLU A 60 -17.13 19.46 0.97
N SER A 61 -17.81 18.70 0.13
CA SER A 61 -18.70 19.23 -0.91
C SER A 61 -19.69 18.14 -1.34
N GLY A 62 -20.71 18.52 -2.14
CA GLY A 62 -21.62 17.54 -2.72
C GLY A 62 -20.95 16.50 -3.64
N ALA A 63 -19.78 16.83 -4.20
CA ALA A 63 -18.97 15.92 -5.01
C ALA A 63 -18.10 14.98 -4.15
N PHE A 64 -17.68 15.43 -2.96
CA PHE A 64 -16.81 14.68 -2.04
C PHE A 64 -17.39 14.68 -0.60
N PRO A 65 -18.54 14.01 -0.37
CA PRO A 65 -19.28 14.13 0.88
C PRO A 65 -18.81 13.18 2.00
N LEU A 66 -18.02 12.15 1.67
CA LEU A 66 -17.64 11.07 2.61
C LEU A 66 -17.00 11.60 3.89
N SER A 67 -16.10 12.59 3.77
CA SER A 67 -15.41 13.18 4.93
C SER A 67 -16.36 13.92 5.87
N GLY A 68 -17.44 14.51 5.35
CA GLY A 68 -18.50 15.13 6.15
C GLY A 68 -19.26 14.08 6.97
N TRP A 69 -19.76 13.03 6.32
CA TRP A 69 -20.46 11.94 7.01
C TRP A 69 -19.59 11.21 8.02
N LEU A 70 -18.29 11.07 7.72
CA LEU A 70 -17.35 10.48 8.66
C LEU A 70 -17.17 11.37 9.90
N LYS A 71 -17.14 12.71 9.76
CA LYS A 71 -17.13 13.63 10.92
C LYS A 71 -18.40 13.50 11.73
N GLU A 72 -19.57 13.48 11.08
CA GLU A 72 -20.87 13.30 11.74
C GLU A 72 -20.88 11.99 12.57
N PHE A 73 -20.35 10.89 12.01
CA PHE A 73 -20.18 9.63 12.75
C PHE A 73 -19.30 9.79 13.99
N PHE A 74 -18.10 10.36 13.86
CA PHE A 74 -17.20 10.52 15.00
C PHE A 74 -17.67 11.55 16.04
N ASN A 75 -18.53 12.48 15.66
CA ASN A 75 -19.19 13.41 16.57
C ASN A 75 -20.42 12.78 17.28
N GLY A 76 -20.83 11.57 16.90
CA GLY A 76 -22.02 10.91 17.44
C GLY A 76 -23.34 11.42 16.86
N GLU A 77 -23.30 12.15 15.74
CA GLU A 77 -24.48 12.66 15.03
C GLU A 77 -25.08 11.58 14.10
N LEU A 78 -24.25 10.66 13.62
CA LEU A 78 -24.64 9.45 12.90
C LEU A 78 -24.12 8.21 13.63
N ASP A 79 -24.90 7.13 13.62
CA ASP A 79 -24.35 5.80 13.93
C ASP A 79 -23.60 5.23 12.71
N PHE A 80 -22.82 4.17 12.93
CA PHE A 80 -21.97 3.58 11.89
C PHE A 80 -22.78 3.02 10.71
N THR A 81 -23.98 2.49 10.98
CA THR A 81 -24.86 1.90 9.94
C THR A 81 -25.42 3.01 9.04
N ALA A 82 -25.87 4.12 9.62
CA ALA A 82 -26.36 5.27 8.89
C ALA A 82 -25.25 5.94 8.05
N PHE A 83 -24.03 6.03 8.60
CA PHE A 83 -22.85 6.45 7.86
C PHE A 83 -22.58 5.53 6.65
N SER A 84 -22.56 4.21 6.85
CA SER A 84 -22.23 3.26 5.78
C SER A 84 -23.30 3.23 4.70
N HIS A 85 -24.58 3.41 5.04
CA HIS A 85 -25.68 3.58 4.07
C HIS A 85 -25.47 4.80 3.18
N LYS A 86 -25.21 5.97 3.77
CA LYS A 86 -24.92 7.19 2.98
C LYS A 86 -23.71 6.99 2.06
N ALA A 87 -22.65 6.38 2.58
CA ALA A 87 -21.44 6.11 1.83
C ALA A 87 -21.69 5.16 0.65
N VAL A 88 -22.35 4.02 0.88
CA VAL A 88 -22.58 3.03 -0.19
C VAL A 88 -23.57 3.50 -1.23
N ASP A 89 -24.60 4.28 -0.86
CA ASP A 89 -25.52 4.94 -1.80
C ASP A 89 -24.76 5.89 -2.74
N HIS A 90 -23.79 6.63 -2.21
CA HIS A 90 -22.97 7.53 -3.01
C HIS A 90 -22.04 6.76 -3.95
N LEU A 91 -21.40 5.68 -3.46
CA LEU A 91 -20.60 4.80 -4.29
C LEU A 91 -21.42 4.19 -5.44
N GLN A 92 -22.64 3.72 -5.16
CA GLN A 92 -23.54 3.18 -6.19
C GLN A 92 -23.79 4.20 -7.30
N LYS A 93 -24.12 5.46 -6.96
CA LYS A 93 -24.34 6.53 -7.95
C LYS A 93 -23.11 6.78 -8.83
N LEU A 94 -21.93 6.84 -8.23
CA LEU A 94 -20.67 7.01 -8.97
C LEU A 94 -20.36 5.79 -9.86
N MET A 95 -20.74 4.58 -9.45
CA MET A 95 -20.63 3.38 -10.29
C MET A 95 -21.59 3.42 -11.48
N GLU A 96 -22.80 3.95 -11.32
CA GLU A 96 -23.78 4.08 -12.41
C GLU A 96 -23.31 5.01 -13.53
N GLU A 97 -22.51 6.03 -13.21
CA GLU A 97 -21.90 6.92 -14.20
C GLU A 97 -20.83 6.22 -15.08
N SER A 98 -20.38 5.02 -14.68
CA SER A 98 -19.35 4.25 -15.36
C SER A 98 -19.86 2.91 -15.89
N ASN A 99 -20.00 2.83 -17.22
CA ASN A 99 -20.45 1.61 -17.92
C ASN A 99 -19.49 0.41 -17.79
N LEU A 100 -18.26 0.64 -17.34
CA LEU A 100 -17.24 -0.41 -17.18
C LEU A 100 -17.08 -0.88 -15.72
N SER A 101 -17.84 -0.30 -14.79
CA SER A 101 -17.76 -0.71 -13.40
C SER A 101 -18.49 -2.04 -13.17
N VAL A 102 -17.94 -2.83 -12.24
CA VAL A 102 -18.48 -4.13 -11.82
C VAL A 102 -18.80 -4.03 -10.34
N GLY A 103 -19.95 -4.58 -9.97
CA GLY A 103 -20.44 -4.66 -8.60
C GLY A 103 -19.59 -5.56 -7.70
N GLY A 104 -19.94 -5.61 -6.42
CA GLY A 104 -19.24 -6.42 -5.44
C GLY A 104 -19.72 -6.15 -4.02
N HIS A 105 -19.00 -6.72 -3.05
CA HIS A 105 -19.26 -6.54 -1.63
C HIS A 105 -18.49 -5.33 -1.13
N VAL A 106 -19.19 -4.30 -0.68
CA VAL A 106 -18.57 -3.08 -0.15
C VAL A 106 -18.43 -3.26 1.36
N MET A 107 -17.20 -3.45 1.82
CA MET A 107 -16.88 -3.55 3.24
C MET A 107 -16.43 -2.21 3.79
N PHE A 108 -16.98 -1.83 4.94
CA PHE A 108 -16.48 -0.76 5.80
C PHE A 108 -16.06 -1.38 7.12
N ALA A 109 -14.82 -1.13 7.55
CA ALA A 109 -14.27 -1.63 8.80
C ALA A 109 -13.53 -0.53 9.55
N HIS A 110 -14.07 -0.11 10.70
CA HIS A 110 -13.39 0.74 11.66
C HIS A 110 -12.71 -0.15 12.71
N TYR A 111 -11.39 -0.08 12.80
CA TYR A 111 -10.60 -0.93 13.67
C TYR A 111 -9.39 -0.19 14.23
N GLN A 112 -8.81 -0.76 15.27
CA GLN A 112 -7.60 -0.22 15.90
C GLN A 112 -6.39 -1.13 15.63
N GLN A 113 -5.26 -0.53 15.24
CA GLN A 113 -3.96 -1.20 15.15
C GLN A 113 -2.98 -0.42 16.04
N GLY A 114 -2.47 -1.08 17.09
CA GLY A 114 -1.74 -0.38 18.15
C GLY A 114 -2.64 0.66 18.84
N MET A 115 -2.25 1.93 18.76
CA MET A 115 -3.02 3.06 19.30
C MET A 115 -3.69 3.90 18.20
N ILE A 116 -3.66 3.43 16.95
CA ILE A 116 -4.14 4.17 15.78
C ILE A 116 -5.47 3.57 15.33
N ASP A 117 -6.47 4.43 15.17
CA ASP A 117 -7.77 4.09 14.60
C ASP A 117 -7.73 4.26 13.08
N TYR A 118 -8.23 3.24 12.38
CA TYR A 118 -8.29 3.19 10.92
C TYR A 118 -9.70 2.89 10.44
N LEU A 119 -10.06 3.47 9.29
CA LEU A 119 -11.21 3.04 8.50
C LEU A 119 -10.70 2.42 7.20
N ALA A 120 -10.93 1.12 7.01
CA ALA A 120 -10.76 0.45 5.72
C ALA A 120 -12.08 0.40 4.96
N ILE A 121 -12.02 0.72 3.67
CA ILE A 121 -13.14 0.61 2.74
C ILE A 121 -12.67 -0.17 1.52
N ALA A 122 -13.35 -1.25 1.16
CA ALA A 122 -12.96 -2.11 0.04
C ALA A 122 -14.16 -2.64 -0.74
N LEU A 123 -14.05 -2.66 -2.07
CA LEU A 123 -14.97 -3.40 -2.95
C LEU A 123 -14.36 -4.78 -3.22
N LEU A 124 -14.95 -5.80 -2.61
CA LEU A 124 -14.51 -7.20 -2.65
C LEU A 124 -15.33 -8.00 -3.66
N HIS A 125 -14.66 -8.85 -4.41
CA HIS A 125 -15.31 -9.77 -5.34
C HIS A 125 -15.26 -11.19 -4.79
N HIS A 126 -16.16 -12.03 -5.27
CA HIS A 126 -16.08 -13.45 -5.01
C HIS A 126 -15.16 -14.13 -6.04
N SER A 127 -14.36 -15.08 -5.57
CA SER A 127 -13.67 -16.06 -6.40
C SER A 127 -14.33 -17.43 -6.27
N GLU A 128 -14.32 -18.17 -7.36
CA GLU A 128 -14.76 -19.57 -7.38
C GLU A 128 -13.60 -20.48 -6.99
N GLY A 129 -13.91 -21.49 -6.19
CA GLY A 129 -12.99 -22.51 -5.78
C GLY A 129 -13.70 -23.83 -5.58
N VAL A 130 -12.98 -24.76 -4.99
CA VAL A 130 -13.46 -26.10 -4.72
C VAL A 130 -13.25 -26.40 -3.25
N ALA A 131 -14.30 -26.83 -2.58
CA ALA A 131 -14.25 -27.32 -1.21
C ALA A 131 -14.40 -28.85 -1.20
N VAL A 132 -13.75 -29.49 -0.23
CA VAL A 132 -13.96 -30.90 0.10
C VAL A 132 -14.87 -30.95 1.32
N THR A 133 -16.01 -31.61 1.20
CA THR A 133 -16.97 -31.76 2.30
C THR A 133 -16.47 -32.78 3.33
N ASP A 134 -17.16 -32.90 4.46
CA ASP A 134 -16.85 -33.92 5.48
C ASP A 134 -16.96 -35.36 4.95
N GLN A 135 -17.71 -35.57 3.85
CA GLN A 135 -17.85 -36.86 3.16
C GLN A 135 -16.76 -37.12 2.12
N LEU A 136 -15.76 -36.22 2.01
CA LEU A 136 -14.72 -36.23 1.00
C LEU A 136 -15.23 -36.01 -0.44
N ASP A 137 -16.42 -35.43 -0.59
CA ASP A 137 -16.95 -35.03 -1.89
C ASP A 137 -16.43 -33.66 -2.31
N VAL A 138 -16.32 -33.47 -3.62
CA VAL A 138 -15.80 -32.25 -4.24
C VAL A 138 -16.97 -31.34 -4.64
N THR A 139 -17.09 -30.18 -4.00
CA THR A 139 -18.19 -29.23 -4.26
C THR A 139 -17.67 -27.85 -4.65
N PRO A 140 -18.35 -27.13 -5.56
CA PRO A 140 -18.05 -25.72 -5.82
C PRO A 140 -18.19 -24.90 -4.53
N SER A 141 -17.28 -23.96 -4.30
CA SER A 141 -17.32 -23.02 -3.20
C SER A 141 -17.06 -21.61 -3.70
N ARG A 142 -17.84 -20.65 -3.19
CA ARG A 142 -17.70 -19.23 -3.51
C ARG A 142 -17.27 -18.50 -2.26
N HIS A 143 -16.18 -17.76 -2.34
CA HIS A 143 -15.57 -17.08 -1.19
C HIS A 143 -15.11 -15.68 -1.58
N LEU A 144 -14.96 -14.78 -0.60
CA LEU A 144 -14.40 -13.44 -0.82
C LEU A 144 -12.93 -13.56 -1.21
N ASP A 145 -12.55 -12.92 -2.32
CA ASP A 145 -11.16 -12.86 -2.76
C ASP A 145 -10.47 -11.64 -2.15
N LEU A 146 -9.79 -11.89 -1.02
CA LEU A 146 -8.99 -10.87 -0.34
C LEU A 146 -7.62 -10.68 -1.01
N GLY A 147 -7.17 -11.59 -1.89
CA GLY A 147 -5.89 -11.49 -2.59
C GLY A 147 -5.95 -10.52 -3.78
N GLN A 148 -7.09 -10.44 -4.45
CA GLN A 148 -7.31 -9.58 -5.62
C GLN A 148 -7.94 -8.22 -5.30
N LEU A 149 -7.48 -7.56 -4.24
CA LEU A 149 -7.88 -6.16 -3.99
C LEU A 149 -7.44 -5.25 -5.13
N GLN A 150 -8.41 -4.63 -5.77
CA GLN A 150 -8.22 -3.60 -6.81
C GLN A 150 -8.76 -2.24 -6.36
N LEU A 151 -9.84 -2.24 -5.60
CA LEU A 151 -10.53 -1.05 -5.11
C LEU A 151 -10.59 -1.13 -3.59
N ALA A 152 -9.60 -0.52 -2.95
CA ALA A 152 -9.54 -0.43 -1.51
C ALA A 152 -8.83 0.87 -1.11
N ALA A 153 -9.28 1.43 0.00
CA ALA A 153 -8.68 2.59 0.64
C ALA A 153 -8.60 2.35 2.15
N ARG A 154 -7.60 2.97 2.77
CA ARG A 154 -7.45 3.01 4.23
C ARG A 154 -7.19 4.44 4.67
N ILE A 155 -8.01 4.91 5.61
CA ILE A 155 -7.92 6.22 6.23
C ILE A 155 -7.35 6.02 7.64
N ASN A 156 -6.24 6.68 7.96
CA ASN A 156 -5.77 6.85 9.32
C ASN A 156 -6.62 7.92 10.00
N VAL A 157 -7.59 7.48 10.79
CA VAL A 157 -8.56 8.36 11.46
C VAL A 157 -7.87 9.19 12.52
N SER A 158 -6.97 8.59 13.29
CA SER A 158 -6.25 9.31 14.35
C SER A 158 -5.42 10.46 13.77
N GLU A 159 -4.72 10.24 12.66
CA GLU A 159 -3.94 11.28 11.99
C GLU A 159 -4.84 12.38 11.41
N TRP A 160 -5.93 11.98 10.74
CA TRP A 160 -6.90 12.92 10.18
C TRP A 160 -7.51 13.86 11.24
N GLN A 161 -7.84 13.34 12.43
CA GLN A 161 -8.45 14.12 13.50
C GLN A 161 -7.44 14.97 14.28
N ASN A 162 -6.25 14.43 14.54
CA ASN A 162 -5.29 15.04 15.46
C ASN A 162 -4.26 15.95 14.77
N ASN A 163 -4.01 15.77 13.46
CA ASN A 163 -3.02 16.54 12.73
C ASN A 163 -3.61 17.31 11.54
N LYS A 164 -3.98 18.58 11.80
CA LYS A 164 -4.53 19.49 10.76
C LYS A 164 -3.55 19.84 9.64
N GLN A 165 -2.25 19.61 9.84
CA GLN A 165 -1.22 19.87 8.83
C GLN A 165 -0.94 18.64 7.95
N SER A 166 -1.48 17.48 8.32
CA SER A 166 -1.27 16.24 7.60
C SER A 166 -1.84 16.29 6.19
N LYS A 167 -1.06 15.82 5.22
CA LYS A 167 -1.44 15.77 3.79
C LYS A 167 -1.54 14.34 3.25
N GLN A 168 -1.45 13.33 4.12
CA GLN A 168 -1.19 11.95 3.69
C GLN A 168 -1.78 10.86 4.62
N TYR A 169 -2.96 11.11 5.19
CA TYR A 169 -3.63 10.13 6.07
C TYR A 169 -4.54 9.14 5.32
N ILE A 170 -4.71 9.28 4.01
CA ILE A 170 -5.44 8.34 3.16
C ILE A 170 -4.47 7.62 2.25
N SER A 171 -4.59 6.29 2.19
CA SER A 171 -3.97 5.49 1.13
C SER A 171 -5.06 4.80 0.31
N PHE A 172 -4.81 4.58 -0.98
CA PHE A 172 -5.69 3.77 -1.83
C PHE A 172 -4.91 3.05 -2.94
N ILE A 173 -5.47 1.96 -3.45
CA ILE A 173 -4.89 1.21 -4.57
C ILE A 173 -5.12 2.00 -5.86
N LYS A 174 -4.04 2.39 -6.55
CA LYS A 174 -4.13 3.07 -7.85
C LYS A 174 -4.32 2.04 -8.96
N GLY A 175 -5.29 2.30 -9.84
CA GLY A 175 -5.47 1.47 -11.04
C GLY A 175 -4.20 1.44 -11.91
N LYS A 176 -3.87 0.27 -12.45
CA LYS A 176 -2.74 0.13 -13.38
C LYS A 176 -2.98 1.03 -14.60
N ASN A 177 -1.98 1.83 -14.97
CA ASN A 177 -1.96 2.70 -16.15
C ASN A 177 -3.04 3.80 -16.19
N GLY A 178 -3.49 4.32 -15.04
CA GLY A 178 -4.45 5.43 -15.01
C GLY A 178 -5.79 5.07 -15.65
N ARG A 179 -6.19 3.79 -15.60
CA ARG A 179 -7.48 3.36 -16.12
C ARG A 179 -8.60 4.08 -15.37
N LYS A 180 -9.44 4.79 -16.13
CA LYS A 180 -10.69 5.42 -15.69
C LYS A 180 -11.62 4.49 -14.92
N SER A 181 -11.49 3.17 -15.11
CA SER A 181 -12.28 2.14 -14.42
C SER A 181 -12.11 2.11 -12.89
N THR A 182 -11.17 2.88 -12.32
CA THR A 182 -10.97 2.96 -10.86
C THR A 182 -11.10 4.39 -10.31
N GLU A 183 -11.30 5.40 -11.18
CA GLU A 183 -11.37 6.81 -10.78
C GLU A 183 -12.58 7.10 -9.89
N TYR A 184 -13.73 6.51 -10.22
CA TYR A 184 -14.96 6.66 -9.42
C TYR A 184 -14.75 6.26 -7.96
N PHE A 185 -13.89 5.29 -7.67
CA PHE A 185 -13.61 4.86 -6.30
C PHE A 185 -12.74 5.88 -5.56
N ARG A 186 -11.75 6.48 -6.23
CA ARG A 186 -10.98 7.60 -5.66
C ARG A 186 -11.90 8.79 -5.37
N ASP A 187 -12.80 9.10 -6.31
CA ASP A 187 -13.73 10.22 -6.20
C ASP A 187 -14.77 9.94 -5.09
N PHE A 188 -15.24 8.70 -4.93
CA PHE A 188 -16.05 8.25 -3.79
C PHE A 188 -15.35 8.47 -2.46
N ILE A 189 -14.08 8.06 -2.34
CA ILE A 189 -13.29 8.34 -1.12
C ILE A 189 -13.07 9.85 -0.95
N GLY A 190 -13.11 10.62 -2.04
CA GLY A 190 -12.80 12.04 -2.05
C GLY A 190 -11.33 12.30 -1.74
N CYS A 191 -10.43 11.43 -2.20
CA CYS A 191 -9.00 11.54 -1.90
C CYS A 191 -8.28 12.41 -2.95
N GLN A 192 -7.70 13.51 -2.49
CA GLN A 192 -6.73 14.31 -3.23
C GLN A 192 -5.32 13.77 -2.98
N GLU A 193 -4.57 13.41 -4.03
CA GLU A 193 -3.16 13.00 -3.88
C GLU A 193 -2.34 14.17 -3.29
N GLY A 194 -1.65 13.91 -2.18
CA GLY A 194 -0.99 14.94 -1.36
C GLY A 194 0.53 14.86 -1.35
N VAL A 195 1.10 13.68 -1.63
CA VAL A 195 2.55 13.41 -1.61
C VAL A 195 2.96 12.43 -2.71
N ASP A 196 4.14 12.63 -3.29
CA ASP A 196 4.76 11.67 -4.22
C ASP A 196 5.59 10.66 -3.40
N GLY A 197 4.95 9.59 -2.91
CA GLY A 197 5.63 8.53 -2.15
C GLY A 197 6.86 7.94 -2.86
N PRO A 198 6.80 7.61 -4.17
CA PRO A 198 7.97 7.27 -4.95
C PRO A 198 9.06 8.35 -4.97
N GLY A 199 8.68 9.62 -5.08
CA GLY A 199 9.59 10.77 -4.99
C GLY A 199 10.31 10.86 -3.65
N GLU A 200 9.55 10.90 -2.55
CA GLU A 200 10.07 10.93 -1.17
C GLU A 200 11.01 9.74 -0.90
N THR A 201 10.63 8.53 -1.32
CA THR A 201 11.49 7.34 -1.18
C THR A 201 12.81 7.49 -1.96
N ARG A 202 12.80 8.05 -3.18
CA ARG A 202 14.04 8.31 -3.94
C ARG A 202 14.90 9.37 -3.26
N THR A 203 14.28 10.44 -2.77
CA THR A 203 14.97 11.52 -2.07
C THR A 203 15.61 11.01 -0.78
N LEU A 204 14.92 10.14 -0.02
CA LEU A 204 15.48 9.48 1.16
C LEU A 204 16.74 8.69 0.81
N LEU A 205 16.63 7.82 -0.21
CA LEU A 205 17.73 6.95 -0.61
C LEU A 205 18.94 7.75 -1.12
N LYS A 206 18.68 8.85 -1.83
CA LYS A 206 19.73 9.80 -2.24
C LYS A 206 20.39 10.47 -1.03
N ALA A 207 19.59 11.01 -0.11
CA ALA A 207 20.12 11.65 1.10
C ALA A 207 20.96 10.68 1.93
N PHE A 208 20.56 9.41 1.98
CA PHE A 208 21.32 8.36 2.62
C PHE A 208 22.64 8.06 1.93
N SER A 209 22.67 7.95 0.60
CA SER A 209 23.91 7.80 -0.16
C SER A 209 24.87 8.98 0.07
N ASP A 210 24.36 10.21 0.00
CA ASP A 210 25.16 11.43 0.25
C ASP A 210 25.68 11.50 1.70
N PHE A 211 24.93 10.96 2.67
CA PHE A 211 25.35 10.87 4.07
C PHE A 211 26.51 9.89 4.24
N VAL A 212 26.38 8.68 3.71
CA VAL A 212 27.43 7.65 3.74
C VAL A 212 28.72 8.15 3.08
N GLU A 213 28.61 8.83 1.93
CA GLU A 213 29.76 9.41 1.23
C GLU A 213 30.40 10.55 2.04
N SER A 214 29.61 11.40 2.68
CA SER A 214 30.14 12.52 3.48
C SER A 214 30.85 12.10 4.77
N GLU A 215 30.51 10.93 5.31
CA GLU A 215 31.11 10.36 6.51
C GLU A 215 32.36 9.51 6.20
N ASP A 216 32.68 9.30 4.92
CA ASP A 216 33.80 8.46 4.45
C ASP A 216 33.83 7.10 5.14
N LEU A 217 32.65 6.47 5.25
CA LEU A 217 32.48 5.24 6.01
C LEU A 217 33.18 4.05 5.33
N PRO A 218 33.81 3.16 6.12
CA PRO A 218 34.26 1.87 5.61
C PRO A 218 33.11 1.08 4.98
N GLU A 219 33.40 0.30 3.94
CA GLU A 219 32.40 -0.44 3.15
C GLU A 219 31.48 -1.30 4.03
N ASP A 220 32.03 -1.98 5.04
CA ASP A 220 31.24 -2.80 5.97
C ASP A 220 30.24 -1.97 6.79
N SER A 221 30.65 -0.79 7.27
CA SER A 221 29.78 0.13 8.04
C SER A 221 28.70 0.73 7.15
N ALA A 222 29.06 1.17 5.95
CA ALA A 222 28.11 1.64 4.94
C ALA A 222 27.05 0.57 4.63
N ARG A 223 27.47 -0.69 4.51
CA ARG A 223 26.58 -1.83 4.25
C ARG A 223 25.63 -2.11 5.42
N GLU A 224 26.11 -2.07 6.65
CA GLU A 224 25.28 -2.24 7.85
C GLU A 224 24.22 -1.14 7.95
N LYS A 225 24.60 0.12 7.77
CA LYS A 225 23.65 1.26 7.78
C LYS A 225 22.64 1.17 6.64
N THR A 226 23.08 0.75 5.45
CA THR A 226 22.17 0.54 4.30
C THR A 226 21.14 -0.53 4.62
N LYS A 227 21.58 -1.62 5.27
CA LYS A 227 20.70 -2.69 5.70
C LYS A 227 19.68 -2.20 6.73
N ALA A 228 20.11 -1.43 7.74
CA ALA A 228 19.21 -0.86 8.74
C ALA A 228 18.10 -0.01 8.10
N LEU A 229 18.46 0.88 7.17
CA LEU A 229 17.48 1.70 6.43
C LEU A 229 16.49 0.83 5.66
N VAL A 230 16.99 -0.14 4.89
CA VAL A 230 16.16 -1.01 4.06
C VAL A 230 15.24 -1.89 4.91
N ASP A 231 15.74 -2.44 6.00
CA ASP A 231 14.98 -3.32 6.90
C ASP A 231 13.87 -2.54 7.63
N TYR A 232 14.16 -1.33 8.10
CA TYR A 232 13.17 -0.44 8.69
C TYR A 232 12.09 -0.04 7.67
N ALA A 233 12.48 0.51 6.52
CA ALA A 233 11.53 0.94 5.49
C ALA A 233 10.68 -0.25 4.96
N SER A 234 11.28 -1.44 4.84
CA SER A 234 10.55 -2.65 4.46
C SER A 234 9.54 -3.09 5.52
N SER A 235 9.91 -2.98 6.79
CA SER A 235 9.05 -3.31 7.94
C SER A 235 7.86 -2.35 8.04
N GLN A 236 8.13 -1.05 7.96
CA GLN A 236 7.11 0.00 7.88
C GLN A 236 6.15 -0.25 6.72
N ALA A 237 6.67 -0.57 5.54
CA ALA A 237 5.84 -0.90 4.39
C ALA A 237 5.04 -2.21 4.54
N LYS A 238 5.51 -3.18 5.34
CA LYS A 238 4.79 -4.42 5.66
C LYS A 238 3.63 -4.15 6.62
N LEU A 239 3.84 -3.31 7.62
CA LEU A 239 2.82 -2.84 8.57
C LEU A 239 1.85 -1.83 7.91
N GLY A 240 2.30 -1.20 6.82
CA GLY A 240 1.58 -0.13 6.13
C GLY A 240 1.62 1.20 6.91
N GLU A 241 2.66 1.36 7.72
CA GLU A 241 2.97 2.55 8.51
C GLU A 241 3.97 3.44 7.74
N PRO A 242 4.01 4.76 8.02
CA PRO A 242 4.95 5.67 7.39
C PRO A 242 6.38 5.46 7.90
N VAL A 243 7.37 5.85 7.10
CA VAL A 243 8.75 5.98 7.58
C VAL A 243 8.91 7.32 8.27
N GLY A 244 9.32 7.30 9.54
CA GLY A 244 9.70 8.50 10.29
C GLY A 244 11.20 8.76 10.20
N LEU A 245 11.58 10.00 9.88
CA LEU A 245 12.99 10.37 9.72
C LEU A 245 13.79 10.33 11.02
N GLU A 246 13.16 10.65 12.15
CA GLU A 246 13.83 10.63 13.46
C GLU A 246 14.12 9.18 13.89
N GLU A 247 13.11 8.31 13.89
CA GLU A 247 13.27 6.89 14.20
C GLU A 247 14.27 6.21 13.24
N LEU A 248 14.21 6.53 11.94
CA LEU A 248 15.17 6.01 10.97
C LEU A 248 16.60 6.47 11.28
N SER A 249 16.79 7.73 11.70
CA SER A 249 18.11 8.25 12.06
C SER A 249 18.68 7.52 13.28
N GLU A 250 17.85 7.24 14.28
CA GLU A 250 18.24 6.47 15.47
C GLU A 250 18.67 5.04 15.10
N LEU A 251 17.94 4.38 14.20
CA LEU A 251 18.25 3.01 13.76
C LEU A 251 19.49 2.92 12.86
N ILE A 252 19.82 3.99 12.13
CA ILE A 252 21.01 4.02 11.27
C ILE A 252 22.29 4.21 12.09
N ASP A 253 22.23 4.94 13.20
CA ASP A 253 23.39 5.26 14.03
C ASP A 253 22.99 5.40 15.50
N GLU A 254 23.00 4.28 16.24
CA GLU A 254 22.63 4.27 17.66
C GLU A 254 23.59 5.12 18.52
N ASP A 255 24.85 5.25 18.10
CA ASP A 255 25.85 6.08 18.79
C ASP A 255 25.66 7.58 18.51
N ARG A 256 25.16 7.93 17.32
CA ARG A 256 24.86 9.30 16.90
C ARG A 256 23.44 9.39 16.33
N PRO A 257 22.40 9.25 17.18
CA PRO A 257 21.01 9.08 16.75
C PRO A 257 20.46 10.22 15.90
N LYS A 258 21.05 11.41 15.96
CA LYS A 258 20.63 12.59 15.21
C LYS A 258 21.46 12.87 13.95
N ALA A 259 22.56 12.15 13.72
CA ALA A 259 23.51 12.49 12.66
C ALA A 259 22.85 12.49 11.27
N PHE A 260 22.07 11.44 10.96
CA PHE A 260 21.39 11.34 9.68
C PHE A 260 20.23 12.35 9.56
N TYR A 261 19.45 12.53 10.62
CA TYR A 261 18.37 13.53 10.65
C TYR A 261 18.89 14.95 10.43
N GLU A 262 19.95 15.33 11.14
CA GLU A 262 20.60 16.64 10.99
C GLU A 262 21.23 16.80 9.61
N HIS A 263 21.82 15.74 9.04
CA HIS A 263 22.32 15.76 7.66
C HIS A 263 21.20 16.11 6.66
N ILE A 264 20.03 15.50 6.80
CA ILE A 264 18.86 15.78 5.95
C ILE A 264 18.42 17.24 6.11
N ARG A 265 18.32 17.73 7.36
CA ARG A 265 17.84 19.09 7.66
C ARG A 265 18.82 20.16 7.20
N ASN A 266 20.12 19.93 7.35
CA ASN A 266 21.16 20.90 6.98
C ASN A 266 21.30 21.08 5.47
N LYS A 267 21.10 20.01 4.69
CA LYS A 267 21.19 20.03 3.22
C LYS A 267 19.86 20.32 2.52
N ASP A 268 18.78 20.49 3.27
CA ASP A 268 17.43 20.81 2.78
C ASP A 268 16.95 19.92 1.62
N TYR A 269 16.94 18.60 1.85
CA TYR A 269 16.41 17.65 0.86
C TYR A 269 14.90 17.79 0.62
N GLY A 270 14.20 18.63 1.39
CA GLY A 270 12.75 18.80 1.29
C GLY A 270 11.93 17.59 1.72
N LEU A 271 12.53 16.64 2.46
CA LEU A 271 11.83 15.46 2.96
C LEU A 271 10.83 15.83 4.05
N SER A 272 9.62 15.27 3.93
CA SER A 272 8.62 15.31 4.98
C SER A 272 9.13 14.59 6.24
N PRO A 273 8.79 15.03 7.47
CA PRO A 273 9.21 14.34 8.70
C PRO A 273 8.83 12.86 8.75
N GLU A 274 7.68 12.56 8.15
CA GLU A 274 7.18 11.21 7.91
C GLU A 274 6.67 11.12 6.48
N PHE A 275 6.80 9.96 5.84
CA PHE A 275 6.24 9.73 4.50
C PHE A 275 5.99 8.25 4.23
N PRO A 276 5.06 7.93 3.32
CA PRO A 276 4.81 6.55 2.93
C PRO A 276 5.99 5.96 2.15
N THR A 277 6.38 4.74 2.48
CA THR A 277 7.40 4.01 1.71
C THR A 277 6.83 3.42 0.44
N ASP A 278 7.45 3.72 -0.71
CA ASP A 278 7.14 3.03 -1.96
C ASP A 278 7.99 1.75 -2.11
N LYS A 279 7.34 0.59 -1.90
CA LYS A 279 8.00 -0.73 -2.02
C LYS A 279 8.69 -0.94 -3.36
N ARG A 280 8.15 -0.39 -4.45
CA ARG A 280 8.73 -0.56 -5.78
C ARG A 280 10.05 0.21 -5.88
N THR A 281 10.07 1.48 -5.50
CA THR A 281 11.29 2.30 -5.44
C THR A 281 12.33 1.68 -4.50
N LEU A 282 11.92 1.23 -3.30
CA LEU A 282 12.83 0.56 -2.36
C LEU A 282 13.46 -0.71 -2.95
N ASN A 283 12.66 -1.53 -3.64
CA ASN A 283 13.17 -2.72 -4.32
C ASN A 283 14.10 -2.41 -5.50
N GLN A 284 13.83 -1.34 -6.24
CA GLN A 284 14.71 -0.87 -7.33
C GLN A 284 16.06 -0.40 -6.80
N PHE A 285 16.09 0.21 -5.61
CA PHE A 285 17.34 0.58 -4.95
C PHE A 285 18.16 -0.64 -4.53
N ARG A 286 17.49 -1.69 -4.04
CA ARG A 286 18.17 -2.93 -3.62
C ARG A 286 18.75 -3.72 -4.78
N ARG A 287 18.12 -3.67 -5.97
CA ARG A 287 18.41 -4.62 -7.06
C ARG A 287 18.27 -3.99 -8.43
N PHE A 288 19.23 -4.26 -9.30
CA PHE A 288 19.10 -4.04 -10.73
C PHE A 288 18.25 -5.17 -11.35
N THR A 289 17.34 -4.82 -12.26
CA THR A 289 16.49 -5.78 -12.98
C THR A 289 16.36 -5.36 -14.45
N GLY A 290 16.54 -6.31 -15.36
CA GLY A 290 16.35 -6.11 -16.81
C GLY A 290 15.75 -7.35 -17.47
N ARG A 291 14.89 -7.15 -18.47
CA ARG A 291 14.29 -8.23 -19.28
C ARG A 291 14.31 -7.85 -20.75
N ALA A 292 14.77 -8.75 -21.61
CA ALA A 292 14.78 -8.61 -23.06
C ALA A 292 14.71 -10.01 -23.70
N GLU A 293 13.85 -10.22 -24.71
CA GLU A 293 13.77 -11.42 -25.58
C GLU A 293 14.44 -12.71 -25.06
N GLY A 294 13.82 -13.37 -24.06
CA GLY A 294 14.31 -14.65 -23.52
C GLY A 294 15.41 -14.55 -22.45
N LEU A 295 15.87 -13.34 -22.12
CA LEU A 295 16.84 -13.02 -21.07
C LEU A 295 16.17 -12.23 -19.93
N SER A 296 16.40 -12.67 -18.69
CA SER A 296 15.99 -11.96 -17.47
C SER A 296 17.19 -11.89 -16.54
N ILE A 297 17.61 -10.69 -16.18
CA ILE A 297 18.75 -10.43 -15.29
C ILE A 297 18.23 -9.73 -14.03
N THR A 298 18.65 -10.21 -12.86
CA THR A 298 18.37 -9.56 -11.58
C THR A 298 19.51 -9.81 -10.60
N PHE A 299 20.09 -8.75 -10.03
CA PHE A 299 21.17 -8.84 -9.04
C PHE A 299 21.08 -7.71 -8.03
N GLU A 300 21.63 -7.90 -6.84
CA GLU A 300 21.66 -6.88 -5.79
C GLU A 300 22.63 -5.76 -6.14
N ALA A 301 22.29 -4.52 -5.80
CA ALA A 301 23.07 -3.34 -6.19
C ALA A 301 24.53 -3.39 -5.71
N HIS A 302 24.78 -3.95 -4.51
CA HIS A 302 26.12 -4.12 -3.94
C HIS A 302 27.03 -5.08 -4.74
N LEU A 303 26.46 -5.88 -5.65
CA LEU A 303 27.23 -6.75 -6.54
C LEU A 303 27.79 -6.01 -7.76
N LEU A 304 27.32 -4.78 -8.02
CA LEU A 304 27.88 -3.94 -9.07
C LEU A 304 29.34 -3.60 -8.72
N ASP A 305 30.21 -3.58 -9.74
CA ASP A 305 31.66 -3.34 -9.66
C ASP A 305 32.48 -4.40 -8.90
N THR A 306 31.83 -5.33 -8.21
CA THR A 306 32.47 -6.48 -7.55
C THR A 306 32.29 -7.77 -8.36
N ASN A 307 31.09 -8.35 -8.31
CA ASN A 307 30.73 -9.59 -8.99
C ASN A 307 30.07 -9.33 -10.35
N VAL A 308 29.51 -8.14 -10.57
CA VAL A 308 28.87 -7.73 -11.82
C VAL A 308 29.53 -6.44 -12.27
N ILE A 309 30.29 -6.50 -13.36
CA ILE A 309 30.96 -5.32 -13.93
C ILE A 309 30.13 -4.83 -15.10
N TYR A 310 29.74 -3.55 -15.08
CA TYR A 310 29.14 -2.89 -16.22
C TYR A 310 30.18 -2.10 -16.99
N ASP A 311 30.29 -2.38 -18.29
CA ASP A 311 31.08 -1.60 -19.23
C ASP A 311 30.13 -0.66 -20.00
N ALA A 312 30.24 0.64 -19.72
CA ALA A 312 29.39 1.65 -20.33
C ALA A 312 29.68 1.88 -21.82
N ASP A 313 30.92 1.65 -22.28
CA ASP A 313 31.33 1.90 -23.67
C ASP A 313 30.79 0.80 -24.60
N SER A 314 30.85 -0.45 -24.15
CA SER A 314 30.34 -1.60 -24.91
C SER A 314 28.89 -1.96 -24.58
N GLY A 315 28.32 -1.39 -23.52
CA GLY A 315 27.00 -1.75 -23.00
C GLY A 315 26.93 -3.18 -22.46
N ALA A 316 28.06 -3.77 -22.06
CA ALA A 316 28.16 -5.16 -21.63
C ALA A 316 28.11 -5.31 -20.11
N LEU A 317 27.52 -6.41 -19.64
CA LEU A 317 27.60 -6.85 -18.25
C LEU A 317 28.47 -8.11 -18.16
N THR A 318 29.53 -8.06 -17.36
CA THR A 318 30.37 -9.21 -17.03
C THR A 318 30.03 -9.73 -15.65
N ILE A 319 29.58 -10.98 -15.55
CA ILE A 319 29.25 -11.63 -14.28
C ILE A 319 30.39 -12.57 -13.89
N LYS A 320 31.05 -12.25 -12.78
CA LYS A 320 32.05 -13.09 -12.11
C LYS A 320 31.37 -14.06 -11.14
N ASN A 321 32.01 -15.19 -10.88
CA ASN A 321 31.54 -16.20 -9.91
C ASN A 321 30.10 -16.68 -10.17
N LEU A 322 29.83 -17.17 -11.39
CA LEU A 322 28.51 -17.66 -11.77
C LEU A 322 28.00 -18.76 -10.82
N PRO A 323 26.69 -18.81 -10.52
CA PRO A 323 26.10 -19.87 -9.70
C PRO A 323 26.42 -21.25 -10.27
N THR A 324 26.80 -22.20 -9.40
CA THR A 324 27.22 -23.56 -9.81
C THR A 324 26.19 -24.25 -10.72
N GLN A 325 24.90 -24.11 -10.41
CA GLN A 325 23.82 -24.67 -11.23
C GLN A 325 23.83 -24.13 -12.67
N LEU A 326 24.12 -22.84 -12.87
CA LEU A 326 24.19 -22.23 -14.20
C LEU A 326 25.45 -22.69 -14.93
N VAL A 327 26.59 -22.76 -14.23
CA VAL A 327 27.85 -23.29 -14.78
C VAL A 327 27.66 -24.72 -15.29
N ASP A 328 27.00 -25.57 -14.51
CA ASP A 328 26.75 -26.97 -14.88
C ASP A 328 25.84 -27.09 -16.11
N GLN A 329 24.80 -26.26 -16.22
CA GLN A 329 23.94 -26.21 -17.41
C GLN A 329 24.73 -25.77 -18.65
N LEU A 330 25.59 -24.76 -18.52
CA LEU A 330 26.42 -24.26 -19.62
C LEU A 330 27.45 -25.30 -20.09
N LYS A 331 28.02 -26.10 -19.17
CA LYS A 331 28.97 -27.17 -19.49
C LYS A 331 28.35 -28.40 -20.17
N ARG A 332 27.03 -28.59 -20.01
CA ARG A 332 26.27 -29.71 -20.61
C ARG A 332 25.77 -29.41 -22.03
N ARG A 333 26.02 -28.21 -22.56
CA ARG A 333 25.80 -27.89 -23.97
C ARG A 333 26.83 -28.57 -24.85
#